data_AF-A0A2G6ERC6-F1
#
_entry.id   AF-A0A2G6ERC6-F1
#
_cell.length_a   1.000
_cell.length_b   1.000
_cell.length_c   1.000
_cell.angle_alpha   90.00
_cell.angle_beta   90.00
_cell.angle_gamma   90.00
#
_symmetry.space_group_name_H-M   'P 1'
#
loop_
_entity.id
_entity.type
_entity.pdbx_description
1 polymer ?
#
loop_
_entity_poly.entity_id
_entity_poly.type
_entity_poly.pdbx_seq_one_letter_code
_entity_poly.pdbx_strand_id
1 'polypeptide(L)'
;MAKPTSQYRCRECGATYKKWSGQCMDCKAWNSLDEEAISHSKESKPSRGGGYAGTANRDIVTLDKVETQEKITYSTGLGEFDRALGSNSGKGVVKGSVVLIGGDPGIGKSTLLLQTLGNLSARMKTLYISGEESAEQVSLRGQRLGQDLSQFAFLSETEIETILATLQQFKPDAVVIDSIQTIFTSTLS
;
A
#
# COMPACT_ATOMS: atom_id res chain seq x y z
N MET A 1 7.03 0.52 32.11
CA MET A 1 7.26 1.97 31.94
C MET A 1 8.75 2.17 31.72
N ALA A 2 9.16 2.64 30.53
CA ALA A 2 10.58 2.82 30.20
C ALA A 2 11.14 4.00 31.02
N LYS A 3 12.23 3.76 31.76
CA LYS A 3 12.95 4.83 32.47
C LYS A 3 13.45 5.84 31.43
N PRO A 4 13.27 7.17 31.64
CA PRO A 4 13.84 8.16 30.76
C PRO A 4 15.37 8.03 30.79
N THR A 5 15.98 7.87 29.62
CA THR A 5 17.43 7.90 29.47
C THR A 5 17.85 9.36 29.45
N SER A 6 18.40 9.84 30.56
CA SER A 6 18.96 11.20 30.69
C SER A 6 20.33 11.28 30.00
N GLN A 7 20.59 12.36 29.25
CA GLN A 7 21.91 12.72 28.72
C GLN A 7 22.33 14.05 29.33
N TYR A 8 23.64 14.30 29.45
CA TYR A 8 24.18 15.53 30.00
C TYR A 8 24.96 16.27 28.92
N ARG A 9 24.63 17.53 28.66
CA ARG A 9 25.30 18.36 27.65
C ARG A 9 26.07 19.49 28.33
N CYS A 10 27.32 19.71 27.92
CA CYS A 10 28.10 20.86 28.36
C CYS A 10 27.59 22.14 27.70
N ARG A 11 27.24 23.18 28.47
CA ARG A 11 26.86 24.50 27.98
C ARG A 11 27.97 25.21 27.22
N GLU A 12 29.23 24.96 27.58
CA GLU A 12 30.37 25.72 27.08
C GLU A 12 30.93 25.18 25.78
N CYS A 13 30.93 23.86 25.58
CA CYS A 13 31.47 23.24 24.37
C CYS A 13 30.49 22.32 23.65
N GLY A 14 29.30 22.08 24.19
CA GLY A 14 28.28 21.22 23.59
C GLY A 14 28.56 19.72 23.70
N ALA A 15 29.66 19.30 24.34
CA ALA A 15 29.98 17.88 24.53
C ALA A 15 28.89 17.17 25.33
N THR A 16 28.57 15.92 24.95
CA THR A 16 27.49 15.16 25.59
C THR A 16 27.97 13.89 26.27
N TYR A 17 27.42 13.59 27.45
CA TYR A 17 27.82 12.46 28.29
C TYR A 17 26.58 11.72 28.81
N LYS A 18 26.74 10.41 29.11
CA LYS A 18 25.65 9.57 29.65
C LYS A 18 25.53 9.62 31.18
N LYS A 19 26.51 10.21 31.87
CA LYS A 19 26.57 10.31 33.33
C LYS A 19 27.13 11.68 33.72
N TRP A 20 26.65 12.23 34.84
CA TRP A 20 27.18 13.46 35.41
C TRP A 20 28.56 13.24 36.04
N SER A 21 29.51 14.13 35.75
CA SER A 21 30.86 14.10 36.33
C SER A 21 31.28 15.41 37.00
N GLY A 22 30.41 16.42 37.08
CA GLY A 22 30.70 17.75 37.67
C GLY A 22 31.68 18.62 36.86
N GLN A 23 32.61 18.00 36.11
CA GLN A 23 33.53 18.64 35.18
C GLN A 23 33.37 18.06 33.77
N CYS A 24 33.35 18.92 32.77
CA CYS A 24 33.40 18.53 31.36
C CYS A 24 34.79 18.00 30.99
N MET A 25 34.88 16.82 30.39
CA MET A 25 36.16 16.21 29.99
C MET A 25 36.79 16.89 28.77
N ASP A 26 35.98 17.56 27.93
CA ASP A 26 36.44 18.18 26.68
C ASP A 26 36.97 19.60 26.90
N CYS A 27 36.23 20.46 27.61
CA CYS A 27 36.64 21.86 27.83
C CYS A 27 37.14 22.13 29.27
N LYS A 28 37.14 21.13 30.15
CA LYS A 28 37.56 21.22 31.57
C LYS A 28 36.75 22.20 32.44
N ALA A 29 35.66 22.77 31.91
CA ALA A 29 34.77 23.63 32.67
C ALA A 29 34.04 22.84 33.76
N TRP A 30 33.87 23.47 34.92
CA TRP A 30 33.17 22.93 36.08
C TRP A 30 31.71 23.39 36.10
N ASN A 31 30.81 22.54 36.56
CA ASN A 31 29.36 22.81 36.71
C ASN A 31 28.67 23.31 35.42
N SER A 32 29.24 23.00 34.26
CA SER A 32 28.72 23.39 32.95
C SER A 32 27.92 22.29 32.25
N LEU A 33 27.84 21.09 32.83
CA LEU A 33 26.97 20.05 32.32
C LEU A 33 25.53 20.39 32.70
N ASP A 34 24.57 20.22 31.81
CA ASP A 34 23.14 20.32 32.09
C ASP A 34 22.46 19.01 31.67
N GLU A 35 21.47 18.57 32.44
CA GLU A 35 20.70 17.37 32.11
C GLU A 35 19.67 17.66 31.01
N GLU A 36 19.88 17.06 29.85
CA GLU A 36 18.91 17.01 28.76
C GLU A 36 18.16 15.68 28.82
N ALA A 37 16.84 15.76 29.04
CA ALA A 37 15.98 14.62 28.80
C ALA A 37 15.99 14.32 27.30
N ILE A 38 16.47 13.14 26.90
CA ILE A 38 16.28 12.69 25.52
C ILE A 38 14.79 12.37 25.37
N SER A 39 14.01 13.35 24.92
CA SER A 39 12.75 13.05 24.27
C SER A 39 13.10 12.30 23.01
N HIS A 40 12.94 10.98 23.01
CA HIS A 40 12.73 10.28 21.75
C HIS A 40 11.50 10.92 21.13
N SER A 41 11.71 11.89 20.23
CA SER A 41 10.73 12.23 19.23
C SER A 41 10.44 10.91 18.55
N LYS A 42 9.31 10.31 18.90
CA LYS A 42 8.73 9.26 18.08
C LYS A 42 8.52 9.95 16.74
N GLU A 43 9.47 9.79 15.82
CA GLU A 43 9.15 9.86 14.40
C GLU A 43 7.90 9.00 14.27
N SER A 44 6.80 9.68 13.96
CA SER A 44 5.52 9.07 13.77
C SER A 44 5.69 8.10 12.62
N LYS A 45 5.99 6.84 12.93
CA LYS A 45 5.79 5.73 12.01
C LYS A 45 4.36 5.93 11.47
N PRO A 46 4.17 5.99 10.14
CA PRO A 46 2.83 6.11 9.59
C PRO A 46 2.04 4.95 10.17
N SER A 47 0.93 5.26 10.84
CA SER A 47 0.11 4.23 11.49
C SER A 47 -0.32 3.24 10.41
N ARG A 48 0.23 2.03 10.44
CA ARG A 48 -0.14 0.90 9.57
C ARG A 48 -1.54 0.34 9.89
N GLY A 49 -2.48 1.20 10.29
CA GLY A 49 -3.77 0.79 10.84
C GLY A 49 -4.87 1.84 10.70
N GLY A 50 -4.81 2.69 9.67
CA GLY A 50 -5.96 3.49 9.28
C GLY A 50 -6.94 2.61 8.51
N GLY A 51 -7.92 2.01 9.20
CA GLY A 51 -9.04 1.36 8.51
C GLY A 51 -9.74 2.34 7.57
N TYR A 52 -10.34 1.82 6.50
CA TYR A 52 -11.12 2.56 5.50
C TYR A 52 -12.45 3.13 6.06
N ALA A 53 -12.58 3.30 7.38
CA ALA A 53 -13.54 4.24 7.92
C ALA A 53 -12.93 5.62 7.65
N GLY A 54 -13.35 6.24 6.55
CA GLY A 54 -12.70 7.39 5.94
C GLY A 54 -12.21 8.44 6.93
N THR A 55 -11.24 9.24 6.49
CA THR A 55 -10.76 10.47 7.13
C THR A 55 -11.86 11.52 7.40
N ALA A 56 -13.13 11.19 7.17
CA ALA A 56 -14.30 12.01 7.40
C ALA A 56 -14.87 11.73 8.81
N ASN A 57 -15.08 12.83 9.52
CA ASN A 57 -15.84 13.02 10.75
C ASN A 57 -16.22 11.77 11.58
N ARG A 58 -15.70 11.68 12.81
CA ARG A 58 -16.00 10.58 13.76
C ARG A 58 -17.33 10.72 14.50
N ASP A 59 -18.12 11.73 14.15
CA ASP A 59 -19.42 11.96 14.77
C ASP A 59 -20.39 10.83 14.43
N ILE A 60 -21.20 10.45 15.42
CA ILE A 60 -22.32 9.53 15.21
C ILE A 60 -23.38 10.30 14.42
N VAL A 61 -23.62 9.88 13.18
CA VAL A 61 -24.67 10.43 12.31
C VAL A 61 -25.75 9.38 12.04
N THR A 62 -26.96 9.84 11.80
CA THR A 62 -28.06 8.99 11.32
C THR A 62 -27.97 8.86 9.80
N LEU A 63 -28.25 7.67 9.25
CA LEU A 63 -28.02 7.35 7.82
C LEU A 63 -28.85 8.21 6.85
N ASP A 64 -29.97 8.76 7.29
CA ASP A 64 -30.81 9.70 6.53
C ASP A 64 -30.12 11.04 6.24
N LYS A 65 -29.06 11.37 7.00
CA LYS A 65 -28.27 12.59 6.85
C LYS A 65 -26.99 12.37 6.03
N VAL A 66 -26.77 11.16 5.54
CA VAL A 66 -25.59 10.82 4.73
C VAL A 66 -25.92 11.05 3.27
N GLU A 67 -25.29 12.04 2.65
CA GLU A 67 -25.38 12.24 1.21
C GLU A 67 -24.69 11.09 0.47
N THR A 68 -25.41 10.47 -0.45
CA THR A 68 -24.85 9.45 -1.35
C THR A 68 -24.23 10.12 -2.56
N GLN A 69 -22.92 9.92 -2.75
CA GLN A 69 -22.24 10.32 -3.98
C GLN A 69 -22.27 9.19 -5.01
N GLU A 70 -22.54 9.54 -6.27
CA GLU A 70 -22.38 8.59 -7.37
C GLU A 70 -20.91 8.20 -7.51
N LYS A 71 -20.66 6.89 -7.60
CA LYS A 71 -19.32 6.34 -7.77
C LYS A 71 -19.04 6.12 -9.24
N ILE A 72 -17.83 6.46 -9.68
CA ILE A 72 -17.36 6.17 -11.03
C ILE A 72 -17.11 4.65 -11.13
N THR A 73 -17.70 4.00 -12.15
CA THR A 73 -17.51 2.57 -12.45
C THR A 73 -16.92 2.36 -13.83
N TYR A 74 -16.06 1.35 -13.96
CA TYR A 74 -15.46 0.90 -15.22
C TYR A 74 -15.97 -0.49 -15.59
N SER A 75 -16.59 -0.63 -16.76
CA SER A 75 -16.95 -1.95 -17.29
C SER A 75 -15.69 -2.75 -17.62
N THR A 76 -15.68 -4.02 -17.19
CA THR A 76 -14.63 -5.00 -17.47
C THR A 76 -14.75 -5.62 -18.86
N GLY A 77 -15.83 -5.31 -19.60
CA GLY A 77 -16.16 -5.98 -20.86
C GLY A 77 -16.75 -7.39 -20.68
N LEU A 78 -16.90 -7.88 -19.45
CA LEU A 78 -17.48 -9.18 -19.12
C LEU A 78 -18.82 -8.98 -18.41
N GLY A 79 -19.93 -9.13 -19.13
CA GLY A 79 -21.26 -8.72 -18.65
C GLY A 79 -21.71 -9.32 -17.31
N GLU A 80 -21.51 -10.63 -17.11
CA GLU A 80 -21.85 -11.28 -15.84
C GLU A 80 -20.90 -10.89 -14.70
N PHE A 81 -19.63 -10.62 -15.02
CA PHE A 81 -18.67 -10.15 -14.04
C PHE A 81 -18.96 -8.70 -13.63
N ASP A 82 -19.30 -7.84 -14.59
CA ASP A 82 -19.76 -6.47 -14.35
C ASP A 82 -21.03 -6.42 -13.48
N ARG A 83 -21.92 -7.40 -13.66
CA ARG A 83 -23.11 -7.57 -12.83
C ARG A 83 -22.75 -8.01 -11.40
N ALA A 84 -21.77 -8.88 -11.24
CA ALA A 84 -21.29 -9.34 -9.93
C ALA A 84 -20.52 -8.25 -9.17
N LEU A 85 -19.75 -7.42 -9.89
CA LEU A 85 -18.98 -6.30 -9.32
C LEU A 85 -19.82 -5.06 -9.04
N GLY A 86 -20.89 -4.87 -9.82
CA GLY A 86 -21.74 -3.69 -9.75
C GLY A 86 -22.50 -3.57 -8.44
N SER A 87 -22.65 -2.33 -7.97
CA SER A 87 -23.65 -1.97 -6.97
C SER A 87 -24.90 -1.41 -7.66
N ASN A 88 -25.98 -1.19 -6.92
CA ASN A 88 -27.29 -0.75 -7.45
C ASN A 88 -27.26 0.48 -8.39
N SER A 89 -26.17 1.25 -8.43
CA SER A 89 -25.98 2.47 -9.23
C SER A 89 -24.99 2.35 -10.40
N GLY A 90 -24.38 1.19 -10.68
CA GLY A 90 -23.47 1.03 -11.82
C GLY A 90 -22.92 -0.39 -12.02
N LYS A 91 -22.57 -0.74 -13.25
CA LYS A 91 -21.99 -2.05 -13.63
C LYS A 91 -20.46 -1.95 -13.74
N GLY A 92 -19.74 -2.94 -13.23
CA GLY A 92 -18.28 -3.04 -13.32
C GLY A 92 -17.52 -2.57 -12.08
N VAL A 93 -16.21 -2.38 -12.22
CA VAL A 93 -15.28 -2.08 -11.13
C VAL A 93 -15.43 -0.63 -10.68
N VAL A 94 -15.63 -0.41 -9.39
CA VAL A 94 -15.71 0.95 -8.80
C VAL A 94 -14.30 1.55 -8.69
N LYS A 95 -14.13 2.81 -9.11
CA LYS A 95 -12.87 3.55 -8.96
C LYS A 95 -12.46 3.65 -7.48
N GLY A 96 -11.21 3.31 -7.18
CA GLY A 96 -10.67 3.35 -5.81
C GLY A 96 -11.18 2.22 -4.90
N SER A 97 -11.82 1.19 -5.47
CA SER A 97 -12.20 -0.02 -4.74
C SER A 97 -11.08 -1.06 -4.73
N VAL A 98 -11.20 -2.02 -3.82
CA VAL A 98 -10.40 -3.25 -3.79
C VAL A 98 -11.37 -4.42 -3.91
N VAL A 99 -11.10 -5.33 -4.83
CA VAL A 99 -11.93 -6.52 -5.09
C VAL A 99 -11.10 -7.76 -4.82
N LEU A 100 -11.62 -8.65 -3.97
CA LEU A 100 -11.03 -9.96 -3.72
C LEU A 100 -11.78 -11.02 -4.53
N ILE A 101 -11.06 -11.77 -5.37
CA ILE A 101 -11.61 -12.91 -6.10
C ILE A 101 -11.16 -14.21 -5.44
N GLY A 102 -12.09 -14.88 -4.77
CA GLY A 102 -11.89 -16.19 -4.15
C GLY A 102 -12.38 -17.34 -5.03
N GLY A 103 -11.88 -18.54 -4.77
CA GLY A 103 -12.30 -19.77 -5.45
C GLY A 103 -11.20 -20.82 -5.48
N ASP A 104 -11.57 -22.07 -5.77
CA ASP A 104 -10.64 -23.20 -5.76
C ASP A 104 -9.48 -23.03 -6.77
N PRO A 105 -8.31 -23.64 -6.52
CA PRO A 105 -7.25 -23.73 -7.52
C PRO A 105 -7.79 -24.32 -8.83
N GLY A 106 -7.41 -23.72 -9.96
CA GLY A 106 -7.86 -24.19 -11.28
C GLY A 106 -9.26 -23.76 -11.73
N ILE A 107 -10.07 -23.10 -10.89
CA ILE A 107 -11.42 -22.63 -11.29
C ILE A 107 -11.40 -21.50 -12.35
N GLY A 108 -10.23 -20.95 -12.66
CA GLY A 108 -10.07 -19.92 -13.70
C GLY A 108 -9.95 -18.48 -13.21
N LYS A 109 -9.62 -18.24 -11.93
CA LYS A 109 -9.44 -16.88 -11.37
C LYS A 109 -8.45 -16.02 -12.17
N SER A 110 -7.24 -16.52 -12.39
CA SER A 110 -6.20 -15.83 -13.16
C SER A 110 -6.62 -15.60 -14.61
N THR A 111 -7.40 -16.51 -15.21
CA THR A 111 -7.93 -16.34 -16.56
C THR A 111 -8.94 -15.19 -16.60
N LEU A 112 -9.87 -15.15 -15.65
CA LEU A 112 -10.85 -14.08 -15.52
C LEU A 112 -10.16 -12.71 -15.31
N LEU A 113 -9.15 -12.66 -14.45
CA LEU A 113 -8.37 -11.46 -14.16
C LEU A 113 -7.57 -10.99 -15.39
N LEU A 114 -6.95 -11.92 -16.12
CA LEU A 114 -6.21 -11.63 -17.35
C LEU A 114 -7.13 -11.05 -18.44
N GLN A 115 -8.31 -11.63 -18.67
CA GLN A 115 -9.31 -11.09 -19.61
C GLN A 115 -9.85 -9.73 -19.15
N THR A 116 -10.15 -9.59 -17.86
CA THR A 116 -10.64 -8.33 -17.28
C THR A 116 -9.63 -7.21 -17.51
N LEU A 117 -8.37 -7.45 -17.14
CA LEU A 117 -7.35 -6.42 -17.23
C LEU A 117 -6.95 -6.15 -18.68
N GLY A 118 -6.95 -7.16 -19.55
CA GLY A 118 -6.71 -6.99 -20.99
C GLY A 118 -7.82 -6.21 -21.69
N ASN A 119 -9.08 -6.35 -21.26
CA ASN A 119 -10.15 -5.49 -21.77
C ASN A 119 -10.02 -4.04 -21.28
N LEU A 120 -9.59 -3.84 -20.03
CA LEU A 120 -9.38 -2.52 -19.45
C LEU A 120 -8.17 -1.79 -20.05
N SER A 121 -7.11 -2.53 -20.40
CA SER A 121 -5.87 -1.96 -20.93
C SER A 121 -6.09 -1.14 -22.20
N ALA A 122 -7.10 -1.48 -23.01
CA ALA A 122 -7.48 -0.74 -24.21
C ALA A 122 -7.96 0.70 -23.95
N ARG A 123 -8.24 1.07 -22.70
CA ARG A 123 -8.85 2.37 -22.34
C ARG A 123 -8.14 3.08 -21.20
N MET A 124 -7.28 2.39 -20.46
CA MET A 124 -6.63 2.92 -19.26
C MET A 124 -5.33 2.20 -18.97
N LYS A 125 -4.49 2.81 -18.13
CA LYS A 125 -3.18 2.26 -17.80
C LYS A 125 -3.33 1.13 -16.78
N THR A 126 -3.07 -0.10 -17.18
CA THR A 126 -3.22 -1.28 -16.32
C THR A 126 -1.89 -1.91 -15.97
N LEU A 127 -1.79 -2.57 -14.81
CA LEU A 127 -0.63 -3.39 -14.43
C LEU A 127 -1.06 -4.75 -13.87
N TYR A 128 -0.59 -5.83 -14.48
CA TYR A 128 -0.72 -7.18 -13.94
C TYR A 128 0.54 -7.54 -13.16
N ILE A 129 0.39 -7.89 -11.89
CA ILE A 129 1.50 -8.30 -11.03
C ILE A 129 1.31 -9.77 -10.72
N SER A 130 2.32 -10.60 -10.97
CA SER A 130 2.31 -11.99 -10.57
C SER A 130 3.54 -12.38 -9.78
N GLY A 131 3.32 -13.20 -8.75
CA GLY A 131 4.38 -13.92 -8.04
C GLY A 131 4.47 -15.39 -8.42
N GLU A 132 3.52 -15.92 -9.19
CA GLU A 132 3.42 -17.34 -9.54
C GLU A 132 3.88 -17.64 -10.97
N GLU A 133 3.58 -16.76 -11.91
CA GLU A 133 3.80 -16.98 -13.34
C GLU A 133 4.80 -15.98 -13.92
N SER A 134 5.56 -16.44 -14.91
CA SER A 134 6.46 -15.58 -15.69
C SER A 134 5.72 -14.78 -16.76
N ALA A 135 6.36 -13.71 -17.25
CA ALA A 135 5.81 -12.91 -18.35
C ALA A 135 5.54 -13.75 -19.61
N GLU A 136 6.36 -14.76 -19.89
CA GLU A 136 6.18 -15.67 -21.02
C GLU A 136 4.90 -16.51 -20.87
N GLN A 137 4.68 -17.08 -19.67
CA GLN A 137 3.50 -17.89 -19.37
C GLN A 137 2.21 -17.07 -19.50
N VAL A 138 2.20 -15.86 -18.93
CA VAL A 138 1.05 -14.95 -19.01
C VAL A 138 0.80 -14.48 -20.45
N SER A 139 1.86 -14.16 -21.19
CA SER A 139 1.76 -13.76 -22.60
C SER A 139 1.13 -14.86 -23.47
N LEU A 140 1.58 -16.11 -23.33
CA LEU A 140 1.00 -17.25 -24.04
C LEU A 140 -0.50 -17.43 -23.74
N ARG A 141 -0.92 -17.22 -22.49
CA ARG A 141 -2.33 -17.28 -22.11
C ARG A 141 -3.12 -16.12 -22.71
N GLY A 142 -2.58 -14.91 -22.65
CA GLY A 142 -3.21 -13.71 -23.22
C GLY A 142 -3.45 -13.86 -24.72
N GLN A 143 -2.48 -14.40 -25.46
CA GLN A 143 -2.63 -14.70 -26.89
C GLN A 143 -3.74 -15.71 -27.15
N ARG A 144 -3.83 -16.80 -26.38
CA ARG A 144 -4.91 -17.80 -26.50
C ARG A 144 -6.29 -17.22 -26.23
N LEU A 145 -6.38 -16.23 -25.33
CA LEU A 145 -7.61 -15.54 -24.96
C LEU A 145 -7.95 -14.39 -25.92
N GLY A 146 -7.15 -14.17 -26.98
CA GLY A 146 -7.35 -13.11 -27.95
C GLY A 146 -7.18 -11.70 -27.39
N GLN A 147 -6.39 -11.54 -26.33
CA GLN A 147 -6.13 -10.24 -25.72
C GLN A 147 -5.09 -9.46 -26.52
N ASP A 148 -5.29 -8.14 -26.65
CA ASP A 148 -4.26 -7.24 -27.17
C ASP A 148 -3.22 -6.98 -26.08
N LEU A 149 -2.03 -7.55 -26.26
CA LEU A 149 -0.93 -7.45 -25.30
C LEU A 149 -0.09 -6.18 -25.47
N SER A 150 -0.32 -5.38 -26.51
CA SER A 150 0.50 -4.19 -26.78
C SER A 150 0.39 -3.13 -25.68
N GLN A 151 -0.74 -3.07 -24.97
CA GLN A 151 -1.00 -2.15 -23.87
C GLN A 151 -1.03 -2.84 -22.49
N PHE A 152 -0.70 -4.14 -22.44
CA PHE A 152 -0.78 -4.94 -21.24
C PHE A 152 0.56 -4.93 -20.49
N ALA A 153 0.69 -4.04 -19.50
CA ALA A 153 1.89 -4.03 -18.66
C ALA A 153 1.86 -5.17 -17.64
N PHE A 154 3.02 -5.80 -17.44
CA PHE A 154 3.20 -6.93 -16.54
C PHE A 154 4.44 -6.72 -15.65
N LEU A 155 4.35 -7.19 -14.40
CA LEU A 155 5.44 -7.23 -13.43
C LEU A 155 5.49 -8.61 -12.76
N SER A 156 6.66 -9.23 -12.75
CA SER A 156 6.93 -10.42 -11.94
C SER A 156 7.59 -9.98 -10.64
N GLU A 157 6.83 -9.94 -9.53
CA GLU A 157 7.34 -9.48 -8.23
C GLU A 157 6.51 -10.08 -7.08
N THR A 158 7.17 -10.35 -5.95
CA THR A 158 6.57 -10.92 -4.73
C THR A 158 6.74 -10.04 -3.50
N GLU A 159 7.71 -9.12 -3.48
CA GLU A 159 7.92 -8.21 -2.36
C GLU A 159 6.98 -6.99 -2.44
N ILE A 160 6.15 -6.79 -1.40
CA ILE A 160 5.18 -5.69 -1.40
C ILE A 160 5.84 -4.31 -1.44
N GLU A 161 7.00 -4.14 -0.82
CA GLU A 161 7.74 -2.88 -0.83
C GLU A 161 8.15 -2.48 -2.27
N THR A 162 8.66 -3.43 -3.05
CA THR A 162 9.03 -3.24 -4.44
C THR A 162 7.80 -3.01 -5.33
N ILE A 163 6.70 -3.74 -5.08
CA ILE A 163 5.42 -3.50 -5.75
C ILE A 163 4.92 -2.07 -5.49
N LEU A 164 4.91 -1.61 -4.24
CA LEU A 164 4.44 -0.27 -3.88
C LEU A 164 5.29 0.83 -4.51
N ALA A 165 6.62 0.68 -4.51
CA ALA A 165 7.52 1.61 -5.18
C ALA A 165 7.23 1.67 -6.70
N THR A 166 6.99 0.51 -7.31
CA THR A 166 6.63 0.42 -8.73
C THR A 166 5.29 1.11 -9.01
N LEU A 167 4.29 0.91 -8.18
CA LEU A 167 2.97 1.54 -8.32
C LEU A 167 3.03 3.07 -8.20
N GLN A 168 3.88 3.61 -7.32
CA GLN A 168 4.08 5.06 -7.17
C GLN A 168 4.68 5.70 -8.42
N GLN A 169 5.58 4.99 -9.11
CA GLN A 169 6.22 5.47 -10.33
C GLN A 169 5.33 5.25 -11.56
N PHE A 170 4.78 4.03 -11.71
CA PHE A 170 4.00 3.63 -12.88
C PHE A 170 2.61 4.28 -12.89
N LYS A 171 2.01 4.55 -11.73
CA LYS A 171 0.68 5.16 -11.56
C LYS A 171 -0.40 4.53 -12.48
N PRO A 172 -0.66 3.22 -12.36
CA PRO A 172 -1.74 2.58 -13.10
C PRO A 172 -3.12 3.02 -12.58
N ASP A 173 -4.11 3.02 -13.46
CA ASP A 173 -5.52 3.22 -13.13
C ASP A 173 -6.17 1.97 -12.53
N ALA A 174 -5.69 0.78 -12.95
CA ALA A 174 -6.14 -0.52 -12.42
C ALA A 174 -4.97 -1.50 -12.28
N VAL A 175 -5.00 -2.30 -11.22
CA VAL A 175 -3.96 -3.27 -10.89
C VAL A 175 -4.59 -4.62 -10.57
N VAL A 176 -3.96 -5.68 -11.06
CA VAL A 176 -4.21 -7.05 -10.62
C VAL A 176 -2.98 -7.54 -9.86
N ILE A 177 -3.20 -8.23 -8.73
CA ILE A 177 -2.17 -8.97 -8.00
C ILE A 177 -2.62 -10.44 -7.99
N ASP A 178 -1.88 -11.30 -8.69
CA ASP A 178 -2.14 -12.73 -8.84
C ASP A 178 -0.91 -13.55 -8.40
N SER A 179 -0.83 -14.03 -7.17
CA SER A 179 -1.87 -14.07 -6.14
C SER A 179 -1.40 -13.43 -4.83
N ILE A 180 -2.33 -13.06 -3.95
CA ILE A 180 -1.98 -12.45 -2.66
C ILE A 180 -1.17 -13.42 -1.77
N GLN A 181 -1.33 -14.73 -1.98
CA GLN A 181 -0.64 -15.78 -1.24
C GLN A 181 0.87 -15.80 -1.49
N THR A 182 1.32 -15.28 -2.64
CA THR A 182 2.75 -15.22 -2.97
C THR A 182 3.40 -13.90 -2.58
N ILE A 183 2.63 -12.95 -2.09
CA ILE A 183 3.14 -11.66 -1.65
C ILE A 183 3.66 -11.76 -0.22
N PHE A 184 4.87 -11.26 0.00
CA PHE A 184 5.46 -11.15 1.33
C PHE A 184 5.86 -9.71 1.64
N THR A 185 6.10 -9.43 2.93
CA THR A 185 6.72 -8.18 3.39
C THR A 185 7.91 -8.52 4.26
N SER A 186 9.03 -7.87 4.01
CA SER A 186 10.23 -7.97 4.86
C SER A 186 10.04 -7.30 6.22
N THR A 187 8.92 -6.58 6.43
CA THR A 187 8.67 -5.81 7.65
C THR A 187 7.78 -6.49 8.69
N LEU A 188 7.20 -7.66 8.37
CA LEU A 188 6.51 -8.52 9.33
C LEU A 188 7.37 -9.77 9.53
N SER A 189 8.19 -9.73 10.58
CA SER A 189 8.95 -10.88 11.10
C SER A 189 8.06 -11.78 11.94
#